data_AF-A0A955AUG5-F1
#
_entry.id   AF-A0A955AUG5-F1
#
_cell.length_a   1.000
_cell.length_b   1.000
_cell.length_c   1.000
_cell.angle_alpha   90.00
_cell.angle_beta   90.00
_cell.angle_gamma   90.00
#
_symmetry.space_group_name_H-M   'P 1'
#
loop_
_entity.id
_entity.type
_entity.pdbx_description
1 polymer ?
#
loop_
_entity_poly.entity_id
_entity_poly.type
_entity_poly.pdbx_seq_one_letter_code
_entity_poly.pdbx_strand_id
1 'polypeptide(L)'
;SQPLNTKSGEKEETTSENAVPRPRRERLSDTRQSLTHKFNVNGHEGYVTVGLYDDGRPGELFITMAKEGSTIGGLMDSFGTAISMSLQYGVPLEVLVNKFSHTRFEPMGYTTNPEIRIAKSLVDYIFRWLAMEFLPGYREATRGPQSETKKPSAKNRSAANGAATTSNGTASKPVANSKESTDSSRLQTAGLMMVDSPSSESGDARNGQFAKFQSDAPSCDNCGAITVRNGNCYLCHNCGNSMGCS
;
A
#
# COMPACT_ATOMS: atom_id res chain seq x y z
N SER A 1 -37.79 -28.68 -61.88
CA SER A 1 -37.87 -27.30 -62.41
C SER A 1 -37.12 -26.39 -61.45
N GLN A 2 -35.93 -25.96 -61.87
CA GLN A 2 -35.22 -24.84 -61.24
C GLN A 2 -36.06 -23.56 -61.37
N PRO A 3 -35.79 -22.57 -60.52
CA PRO A 3 -35.69 -21.21 -61.04
C PRO A 3 -34.30 -20.64 -60.75
N LEU A 4 -33.65 -20.27 -61.85
CA LEU A 4 -32.52 -19.34 -61.89
C LEU A 4 -33.13 -17.93 -61.96
N ASN A 5 -32.74 -17.01 -61.09
CA ASN A 5 -32.91 -15.58 -61.37
C ASN A 5 -31.57 -14.85 -61.18
N THR A 6 -31.40 -13.84 -62.02
CA THR A 6 -30.14 -13.31 -62.55
C THR A 6 -29.66 -12.04 -61.86
N LYS A 7 -28.34 -12.00 -61.62
CA LYS A 7 -27.37 -10.88 -61.70
C LYS A 7 -27.74 -9.43 -61.32
N SER A 8 -26.76 -8.86 -60.61
CA SER A 8 -26.18 -7.49 -60.69
C SER A 8 -26.94 -6.32 -60.09
N GLY A 9 -26.40 -5.83 -58.96
CA GLY A 9 -26.61 -4.51 -58.39
C GLY A 9 -25.54 -4.29 -57.32
N GLU A 10 -24.48 -3.59 -57.71
CA GLU A 10 -23.49 -2.85 -56.90
C GLU A 10 -22.91 -3.52 -55.63
N LYS A 11 -21.61 -3.85 -55.73
CA LYS A 11 -20.72 -3.81 -54.56
C LYS A 11 -20.74 -2.38 -54.03
N GLU A 12 -21.51 -2.13 -52.97
CA GLU A 12 -21.14 -1.09 -52.02
C GLU A 12 -19.83 -1.54 -51.36
N GLU A 13 -18.71 -1.13 -51.95
CA GLU A 13 -17.53 -0.85 -51.15
C GLU A 13 -17.88 0.32 -50.25
N THR A 14 -18.53 0.02 -49.11
CA THR A 14 -18.52 0.93 -47.98
C THR A 14 -17.08 1.03 -47.52
N THR A 15 -16.36 2.01 -48.06
CA THR A 15 -15.11 2.52 -47.51
C THR A 15 -15.44 3.03 -46.11
N SER A 16 -15.36 2.16 -45.10
CA SER A 16 -15.53 2.57 -43.70
C SER A 16 -14.26 3.29 -43.25
N GLU A 17 -14.03 4.48 -43.78
CA GLU A 17 -13.07 5.42 -43.22
C GLU A 17 -13.59 5.85 -41.84
N ASN A 18 -12.73 5.71 -40.83
CA ASN A 18 -12.92 6.09 -39.42
C ASN A 18 -13.73 5.13 -38.52
N ALA A 19 -13.54 3.82 -38.65
CA ALA A 19 -13.78 2.94 -37.50
C ALA A 19 -12.62 3.10 -36.50
N VAL A 20 -12.84 3.86 -35.41
CA VAL A 20 -11.90 3.91 -34.29
C VAL A 20 -11.67 2.46 -33.82
N PRO A 21 -10.42 1.97 -33.79
CA PRO A 21 -10.15 0.59 -33.39
C PRO A 21 -10.68 0.36 -31.97
N ARG A 22 -11.57 -0.63 -31.83
CA ARG A 22 -12.14 -0.97 -30.52
C ARG A 22 -11.01 -1.42 -29.59
N PRO A 23 -10.97 -0.97 -28.33
CA PRO A 23 -9.95 -1.40 -27.39
C PRO A 23 -10.05 -2.92 -27.22
N ARG A 24 -8.99 -3.64 -27.62
CA ARG A 24 -8.91 -5.09 -27.52
C ARG A 24 -8.08 -5.45 -26.31
N ARG A 25 -8.66 -6.23 -25.40
CA ARG A 25 -7.96 -6.75 -24.23
C ARG A 25 -6.95 -7.80 -24.66
N GLU A 26 -5.68 -7.59 -24.31
CA GLU A 26 -4.60 -8.56 -24.42
C GLU A 26 -4.57 -9.38 -23.12
N ARG A 27 -5.17 -10.58 -23.15
CA ARG A 27 -5.15 -11.48 -21.98
C ARG A 27 -3.79 -12.15 -21.86
N LEU A 28 -3.36 -12.39 -20.62
CA LEU A 28 -2.14 -13.16 -20.35
C LEU A 28 -2.43 -14.66 -20.51
N SER A 29 -1.37 -15.44 -20.72
CA SER A 29 -1.40 -16.90 -20.76
C SER A 29 -1.76 -17.48 -19.38
N ASP A 30 -2.37 -18.68 -19.37
CA ASP A 30 -2.77 -19.37 -18.13
C ASP A 30 -1.57 -19.66 -17.23
N THR A 31 -0.43 -20.03 -17.83
CA THR A 31 0.85 -20.24 -17.15
C THR A 31 1.81 -19.11 -17.52
N ARG A 32 2.21 -18.32 -16.51
CA ARG A 32 3.02 -17.11 -16.70
C ARG A 32 4.01 -16.90 -15.56
N GLN A 33 5.04 -16.08 -15.81
CA GLN A 33 5.94 -15.62 -14.76
C GLN A 33 5.26 -14.55 -13.90
N SER A 34 5.57 -14.55 -12.61
CA SER A 34 5.12 -13.50 -11.69
C SER A 34 6.21 -13.09 -10.73
N LEU A 35 6.23 -11.80 -10.38
CA LEU A 35 7.14 -11.22 -9.39
C LEU A 35 6.34 -10.88 -8.14
N THR A 36 6.76 -11.38 -6.98
CA THR A 36 6.11 -11.06 -5.70
C THR A 36 7.05 -10.28 -4.80
N HIS A 37 6.56 -9.16 -4.27
CA HIS A 37 7.29 -8.27 -3.37
C HIS A 37 6.52 -8.06 -2.08
N LYS A 38 7.17 -8.33 -0.94
CA LYS A 38 6.62 -8.01 0.37
C LYS A 38 6.91 -6.55 0.72
N PHE A 39 5.89 -5.84 1.19
CA PHE A 39 6.04 -4.48 1.68
C PHE A 39 5.43 -4.30 3.08
N ASN A 40 5.88 -3.26 3.75
CA ASN A 40 5.31 -2.76 5.00
C ASN A 40 5.28 -1.24 4.91
N VAL A 41 4.11 -0.63 5.13
CA VAL A 41 3.93 0.83 5.22
C VAL A 41 3.26 1.10 6.55
N ASN A 42 3.96 1.76 7.48
CA ASN A 42 3.45 2.13 8.80
C ASN A 42 2.83 0.95 9.59
N GLY A 43 3.42 -0.25 9.51
CA GLY A 43 2.92 -1.46 10.18
C GLY A 43 1.87 -2.24 9.39
N HIS A 44 1.36 -1.69 8.28
CA HIS A 44 0.47 -2.38 7.36
C HIS A 44 1.31 -3.23 6.40
N GLU A 45 1.27 -4.55 6.59
CA GLU A 45 2.01 -5.52 5.77
C GLU A 45 1.15 -6.03 4.62
N GLY A 46 1.78 -6.14 3.45
CA GLY A 46 1.15 -6.71 2.28
C GLY A 46 2.15 -7.28 1.28
N TYR A 47 1.59 -7.91 0.26
CA TYR A 47 2.30 -8.51 -0.86
C TYR A 47 1.75 -7.89 -2.15
N VAL A 48 2.66 -7.45 -3.02
CA VAL A 48 2.33 -7.11 -4.39
C VAL A 48 2.79 -8.26 -5.26
N THR A 49 1.90 -8.81 -6.08
CA THR A 49 2.23 -9.84 -7.07
C THR A 49 1.93 -9.29 -8.46
N VAL A 50 2.95 -9.22 -9.30
CA VAL A 50 2.87 -8.71 -10.67
C VAL A 50 2.95 -9.88 -11.64
N GLY A 51 1.93 -10.08 -12.46
CA GLY A 51 1.95 -11.03 -13.57
C GLY A 51 2.63 -10.41 -14.79
N LEU A 52 3.54 -11.15 -15.42
CA LEU A 52 4.31 -10.68 -16.57
C LEU A 52 3.80 -11.29 -17.88
N TYR A 53 3.86 -10.51 -18.94
CA TYR A 53 3.83 -11.02 -20.31
C TYR A 53 5.16 -11.71 -20.66
N ASP A 54 5.16 -12.46 -21.76
CA ASP A 54 6.36 -13.18 -22.24
C ASP A 54 7.52 -12.24 -22.62
N ASP A 55 7.22 -10.96 -22.89
CA ASP A 55 8.19 -9.90 -23.18
C ASP A 55 8.71 -9.18 -21.91
N GLY A 56 8.25 -9.60 -20.73
CA GLY A 56 8.65 -9.02 -19.44
C GLY A 56 7.85 -7.77 -19.04
N ARG A 57 6.89 -7.30 -19.84
CA ARG A 57 6.01 -6.19 -19.44
C ARG A 57 5.05 -6.63 -18.33
N PRO A 58 4.69 -5.74 -17.39
CA PRO A 58 3.67 -6.04 -16.39
C PRO A 58 2.27 -6.03 -17.01
N GLY A 59 1.51 -7.10 -16.76
CA GLY A 59 0.15 -7.27 -17.29
C GLY A 59 -0.93 -7.44 -16.22
N GLU A 60 -0.56 -7.86 -15.02
CA GLU A 60 -1.49 -8.01 -13.90
C GLU A 60 -0.87 -7.54 -12.59
N LEU A 61 -1.71 -7.06 -11.69
CA LEU A 61 -1.34 -6.57 -10.37
C LEU A 61 -2.33 -7.13 -9.35
N PHE A 62 -1.82 -7.93 -8.42
CA PHE A 62 -2.55 -8.41 -7.26
C PHE A 62 -1.94 -7.81 -6.00
N ILE A 63 -2.79 -7.43 -5.05
CA ILE A 63 -2.37 -6.80 -3.80
C ILE A 63 -3.05 -7.56 -2.67
N THR A 64 -2.27 -8.23 -1.84
CA THR A 64 -2.79 -8.98 -0.69
C THR A 64 -2.31 -8.34 0.60
N MET A 65 -3.24 -7.95 1.46
CA MET A 65 -2.93 -7.34 2.76
C MET A 65 -3.01 -8.38 3.89
N ALA A 66 -2.04 -8.39 4.80
CA ALA A 66 -1.92 -9.44 5.82
C ALA A 66 -2.76 -9.20 7.08
N LYS A 67 -3.06 -7.94 7.43
CA LYS A 67 -3.70 -7.56 8.71
C LYS A 67 -4.73 -6.44 8.59
N GLU A 68 -5.27 -6.23 7.41
CA GLU A 68 -6.26 -5.17 7.18
C GLU A 68 -7.69 -5.69 7.28
N GLY A 69 -8.60 -4.82 7.70
CA GLY A 69 -10.03 -5.10 7.66
C GLY A 69 -10.52 -5.36 6.23
N SER A 70 -11.67 -6.05 6.11
CA SER A 70 -12.28 -6.41 4.82
C SER A 70 -12.49 -5.22 3.88
N THR A 71 -12.66 -4.01 4.42
CA THR A 71 -12.80 -2.78 3.64
C THR A 71 -11.53 -2.46 2.83
N ILE A 72 -10.36 -2.46 3.47
CA ILE A 72 -9.09 -2.15 2.78
C ILE A 72 -8.69 -3.32 1.89
N GLY A 73 -8.86 -4.56 2.36
CA GLY A 73 -8.62 -5.76 1.53
C GLY A 73 -9.43 -5.73 0.23
N GLY A 74 -10.76 -5.56 0.34
CA GLY A 74 -11.64 -5.51 -0.83
C GLY A 74 -11.37 -4.31 -1.76
N LEU A 75 -10.97 -3.17 -1.20
CA LEU A 75 -10.55 -2.01 -1.99
C LEU A 75 -9.26 -2.32 -2.77
N MET A 76 -8.28 -2.95 -2.15
CA MET A 76 -7.01 -3.33 -2.79
C MET A 76 -7.20 -4.42 -3.85
N ASP A 77 -8.08 -5.40 -3.61
CA ASP A 77 -8.43 -6.44 -4.59
C ASP A 77 -9.13 -5.84 -5.82
N SER A 78 -10.09 -4.94 -5.58
CA SER A 78 -10.81 -4.24 -6.65
C SER A 78 -9.87 -3.31 -7.43
N PHE A 79 -8.97 -2.62 -6.72
CA PHE A 79 -7.98 -1.74 -7.32
C PHE A 79 -6.96 -2.52 -8.16
N GLY A 80 -6.41 -3.62 -7.65
CA GLY A 80 -5.52 -4.51 -8.39
C GLY A 80 -6.19 -5.05 -9.66
N THR A 81 -7.46 -5.44 -9.57
CA THR A 81 -8.25 -5.87 -10.73
C THR A 81 -8.42 -4.75 -11.77
N ALA A 82 -8.71 -3.52 -11.33
CA ALA A 82 -8.85 -2.37 -12.22
C ALA A 82 -7.53 -2.02 -12.93
N ILE A 83 -6.40 -2.07 -12.21
CA ILE A 83 -5.07 -1.84 -12.79
C ILE A 83 -4.69 -2.96 -13.75
N SER A 84 -4.97 -4.21 -13.41
CA SER A 84 -4.77 -5.37 -14.30
C SER A 84 -5.53 -5.21 -15.60
N MET A 85 -6.81 -4.79 -15.52
CA MET A 85 -7.60 -4.48 -16.71
C MET A 85 -6.97 -3.34 -17.51
N SER A 86 -6.55 -2.26 -16.86
CA SER A 86 -5.93 -1.11 -17.52
C SER A 86 -4.66 -1.50 -18.30
N LEU A 87 -3.77 -2.29 -17.69
CA LEU A 87 -2.57 -2.80 -18.34
C LEU A 87 -2.90 -3.70 -19.54
N GLN A 88 -3.88 -4.59 -19.40
CA GLN A 88 -4.33 -5.48 -20.49
C GLN A 88 -5.01 -4.75 -21.65
N TYR A 89 -5.49 -3.52 -21.45
CA TYR A 89 -5.98 -2.65 -22.52
C TYR A 89 -4.90 -1.72 -23.10
N GLY A 90 -3.63 -1.92 -22.70
CA GLY A 90 -2.48 -1.20 -23.26
C GLY A 90 -2.22 0.17 -22.63
N VAL A 91 -2.75 0.45 -21.42
CA VAL A 91 -2.39 1.68 -20.71
C VAL A 91 -0.91 1.60 -20.31
N PRO A 92 -0.05 2.56 -20.74
CA PRO A 92 1.36 2.53 -20.41
C PRO A 92 1.58 2.67 -18.90
N LEU A 93 2.55 1.91 -18.37
CA LEU A 93 2.86 1.91 -16.95
C LEU A 93 3.27 3.31 -16.46
N GLU A 94 3.99 4.06 -17.29
CA GLU A 94 4.44 5.43 -17.02
C GLU A 94 3.26 6.36 -16.69
N VAL A 95 2.14 6.20 -17.40
CA VAL A 95 0.93 7.01 -17.19
C VAL A 95 0.31 6.69 -15.83
N LEU A 96 0.22 5.41 -15.49
CA LEU A 96 -0.31 4.97 -14.20
C LEU A 96 0.60 5.42 -13.05
N VAL A 97 1.92 5.24 -13.20
CA VAL A 97 2.92 5.69 -12.23
C VAL A 97 2.80 7.20 -12.00
N ASN A 98 2.76 8.01 -13.06
CA ASN A 98 2.63 9.45 -12.93
C ASN A 98 1.33 9.88 -12.25
N LYS A 99 0.24 9.13 -12.46
CA LYS A 99 -1.07 9.44 -11.88
C LYS A 99 -1.18 9.06 -10.40
N PHE A 100 -0.67 7.89 -10.04
CA PHE A 100 -0.88 7.29 -8.73
C PHE A 100 0.27 7.53 -7.76
N SER A 101 1.47 7.83 -8.27
CA SER A 101 2.58 8.26 -7.43
C SER A 101 2.22 9.55 -6.70
N HIS A 102 2.60 9.60 -5.43
CA HIS A 102 2.40 10.71 -4.50
C HIS A 102 0.96 11.04 -4.15
N THR A 103 0.02 10.18 -4.50
CA THR A 103 -1.34 10.22 -3.96
C THR A 103 -1.30 10.04 -2.44
N ARG A 104 -2.07 10.86 -1.73
CA ARG A 104 -2.05 10.96 -0.26
C ARG A 104 -3.36 10.47 0.32
N PHE A 105 -3.28 9.42 1.13
CA PHE A 105 -4.36 8.91 1.95
C PHE A 105 -3.80 7.84 2.90
N GLU A 106 -4.49 7.58 4.00
CA GLU A 106 -4.10 6.54 4.96
C GLU A 106 -4.42 5.14 4.42
N PRO A 107 -3.56 4.13 4.66
CA PRO A 107 -2.34 4.17 5.46
C PRO A 107 -1.13 4.81 4.77
N MET A 108 -0.40 5.66 5.49
CA MET A 108 0.84 6.31 5.05
C MET A 108 1.89 6.31 6.15
N GLY A 109 3.17 6.39 5.78
CA GLY A 109 4.26 6.47 6.76
C GLY A 109 5.56 5.81 6.31
N TYR A 110 6.38 5.42 7.29
CA TYR A 110 7.67 4.80 7.04
C TYR A 110 7.52 3.40 6.45
N THR A 111 8.48 3.03 5.59
CA THR A 111 8.49 1.71 4.96
C THR A 111 9.81 0.99 5.24
N THR A 112 9.81 -0.33 5.08
CA THR A 112 11.01 -1.17 5.21
C THR A 112 11.95 -1.03 4.01
N ASN A 113 11.48 -0.50 2.88
CA ASN A 113 12.28 -0.40 1.65
C ASN A 113 13.21 0.83 1.71
N PRO A 114 14.55 0.67 1.62
CA PRO A 114 15.50 1.78 1.68
C PRO A 114 15.30 2.84 0.59
N GLU A 115 14.81 2.45 -0.59
CA GLU A 115 14.60 3.35 -1.74
C GLU A 115 13.32 4.20 -1.57
N ILE A 116 12.31 3.66 -0.86
CA ILE A 116 11.06 4.37 -0.56
C ILE A 116 10.95 4.51 0.96
N ARG A 117 11.76 5.39 1.55
CA ARG A 117 11.79 5.53 3.02
C ARG A 117 10.45 5.93 3.63
N ILE A 118 9.69 6.78 2.93
CA ILE A 118 8.36 7.25 3.33
C ILE A 118 7.42 7.13 2.13
N ALA A 119 6.26 6.51 2.37
CA ALA A 119 5.15 6.42 1.44
C ALA A 119 4.00 7.31 1.88
N LYS A 120 3.35 7.96 0.91
CA LYS A 120 2.20 8.86 1.10
C LYS A 120 0.86 8.15 1.09
N SER A 121 0.85 6.90 0.66
CA SER A 121 -0.26 5.95 0.70
C SER A 121 0.27 4.57 0.31
N LEU A 122 -0.54 3.52 0.48
CA LEU A 122 -0.28 2.20 -0.10
C LEU A 122 -0.11 2.26 -1.62
N VAL A 123 -0.97 3.01 -2.30
CA VAL A 123 -0.94 3.16 -3.77
C VAL A 123 0.32 3.91 -4.24
N ASP A 124 0.73 4.98 -3.54
CA ASP A 124 2.00 5.67 -3.80
C ASP A 124 3.19 4.70 -3.70
N TYR A 125 3.22 3.86 -2.67
CA TYR A 125 4.28 2.87 -2.51
C TYR A 125 4.32 1.87 -3.67
N ILE A 126 3.17 1.28 -4.00
CA ILE A 126 3.06 0.24 -5.03
C ILE A 126 3.52 0.77 -6.39
N PHE A 127 3.05 1.95 -6.80
CA PHE A 127 3.44 2.51 -8.10
C PHE A 127 4.88 3.01 -8.14
N ARG A 128 5.41 3.56 -7.03
CA ARG A 128 6.84 3.88 -6.97
C ARG A 128 7.71 2.63 -7.02
N TRP A 129 7.27 1.53 -6.41
CA TRP A 129 7.97 0.26 -6.49
C TRP A 129 7.91 -0.32 -7.91
N LEU A 130 6.73 -0.36 -8.54
CA LEU A 130 6.57 -0.78 -9.93
C LEU A 130 7.44 0.05 -10.88
N ALA A 131 7.48 1.36 -10.68
CA ALA A 131 8.31 2.25 -11.49
C ALA A 131 9.80 1.94 -11.35
N MET A 132 10.29 1.66 -10.14
CA MET A 132 11.68 1.28 -9.93
C MET A 132 12.05 -0.08 -10.51
N GLU A 133 11.07 -0.97 -10.70
CA GLU A 133 11.29 -2.32 -11.21
C GLU A 133 11.20 -2.38 -12.74
N PHE A 134 10.20 -1.70 -13.33
CA PHE A 134 9.88 -1.83 -14.76
C PHE A 134 10.25 -0.61 -15.60
N LEU A 135 10.46 0.57 -15.01
CA LEU A 135 10.80 1.78 -15.76
C LEU A 135 12.31 2.07 -15.68
N PRO A 136 13.04 2.00 -16.81
CA PRO A 136 14.46 2.31 -16.82
C PRO A 136 14.69 3.80 -16.49
N GLY A 137 15.69 4.09 -15.65
CA GLY A 137 16.03 5.46 -15.26
C GLY A 137 15.18 6.06 -14.13
N TYR A 138 14.09 5.41 -13.71
CA TYR A 138 13.21 5.95 -12.67
C TYR A 138 13.89 5.98 -11.29
N ARG A 139 14.72 4.97 -11.00
CA ARG A 139 15.46 4.86 -9.74
C ARG A 139 16.46 6.01 -9.59
N GLU A 140 17.20 6.28 -10.64
CA GLU A 140 18.22 7.32 -10.71
C GLU A 140 17.60 8.72 -10.62
N ALA A 141 16.49 8.95 -11.32
CA ALA A 141 15.79 10.24 -11.30
C ALA A 141 15.15 10.56 -9.93
N THR A 142 14.71 9.53 -9.20
CA THR A 142 14.02 9.72 -7.91
C THR A 142 14.99 9.76 -6.72
N ARG A 143 16.20 9.22 -6.87
CA ARG A 143 17.29 9.49 -5.95
C ARG A 143 17.67 10.97 -6.10
N GLY A 144 17.15 11.82 -5.21
CA GLY A 144 17.55 13.22 -5.12
C GLY A 144 19.09 13.35 -5.11
N PRO A 145 19.65 14.49 -5.50
CA PRO A 145 21.08 14.65 -5.78
C PRO A 145 21.91 14.05 -4.65
N GLN A 146 22.40 12.84 -4.88
CA GLN A 146 23.37 12.22 -4.00
C GLN A 146 24.61 13.07 -4.21
N SER A 147 24.97 13.87 -3.22
CA SER A 147 26.36 14.23 -3.03
C SER A 147 27.13 12.93 -3.15
N GLU A 148 27.87 12.76 -4.24
CA GLU A 148 28.77 11.64 -4.43
C GLU A 148 29.75 11.66 -3.26
N THR A 149 29.44 10.97 -2.16
CA THR A 149 30.47 10.47 -1.27
C THR A 149 31.16 9.38 -2.06
N LYS A 150 32.06 9.80 -2.96
CA LYS A 150 33.13 8.96 -3.47
C LYS A 150 33.78 8.34 -2.23
N LYS A 151 33.52 7.05 -2.02
CA LYS A 151 34.35 6.21 -1.15
C LYS A 151 35.79 6.47 -1.58
N PRO A 152 36.67 7.01 -0.71
CA PRO A 152 38.08 7.03 -1.05
C PRO A 152 38.51 5.56 -1.11
N SER A 153 38.86 5.11 -2.31
CA SER A 153 39.49 3.84 -2.56
C SER A 153 40.78 3.81 -1.74
N ALA A 154 40.78 3.08 -0.63
CA ALA A 154 41.98 2.76 0.12
C ALA A 154 42.91 1.93 -0.78
N LYS A 155 43.94 2.58 -1.33
CA LYS A 155 45.12 1.93 -1.89
C LYS A 155 46.35 2.45 -1.17
N ASN A 156 46.94 1.55 -0.38
CA ASN A 156 48.34 1.40 0.01
C ASN A 156 49.26 2.62 -0.15
N ARG A 157 49.71 3.16 0.98
CA ARG A 157 51.13 3.51 1.16
C ARG A 157 51.61 3.01 2.52
N SER A 158 52.44 1.99 2.47
CA SER A 158 53.27 1.52 3.58
C SER A 158 54.57 2.35 3.68
N ALA A 159 55.18 2.23 4.86
CA ALA A 159 56.53 2.62 5.29
C ALA A 159 56.64 4.04 5.89
N ALA A 160 57.38 4.28 6.98
CA ALA A 160 58.03 3.49 8.03
C ALA A 160 58.62 4.52 9.03
N ASN A 161 59.08 4.04 10.20
CA ASN A 161 59.84 4.73 11.27
C ASN A 161 58.95 5.40 12.34
N GLY A 162 59.12 5.20 13.64
CA GLY A 162 60.12 4.46 14.42
C GLY A 162 60.08 4.97 15.88
N ALA A 163 60.63 4.18 16.79
CA ALA A 163 60.95 4.48 18.20
C ALA A 163 59.88 4.20 19.27
N ALA A 164 60.30 3.33 20.19
CA ALA A 164 59.64 2.85 21.38
C ALA A 164 59.68 3.87 22.53
N THR A 165 58.71 3.82 23.44
CA THR A 165 58.92 4.04 24.88
C THR A 165 57.85 3.30 25.68
N THR A 166 58.32 2.57 26.69
CA THR A 166 57.63 1.76 27.68
C THR A 166 56.85 2.58 28.71
N SER A 167 55.71 2.11 29.20
CA SER A 167 55.42 1.96 30.65
C SER A 167 54.03 1.38 30.96
N ASN A 168 53.96 0.70 32.11
CA ASN A 168 52.97 -0.20 32.67
C ASN A 168 51.60 0.39 33.06
N GLY A 169 50.60 -0.49 33.21
CA GLY A 169 49.50 -0.28 34.17
C GLY A 169 48.26 -1.18 34.03
N THR A 170 48.31 -2.38 34.62
CA THR A 170 47.21 -3.11 35.34
C THR A 170 45.78 -3.12 34.75
N ALA A 171 45.31 -4.22 34.17
CA ALA A 171 44.72 -5.42 34.82
C ALA A 171 43.32 -5.22 35.43
N SER A 172 42.29 -5.80 34.77
CA SER A 172 41.23 -6.62 35.40
C SER A 172 40.34 -7.30 34.33
N LYS A 173 40.41 -8.62 34.29
CA LYS A 173 39.36 -9.59 33.87
C LYS A 173 38.71 -10.09 35.18
N PRO A 174 37.47 -10.64 35.24
CA PRO A 174 37.07 -11.87 34.51
C PRO A 174 35.56 -12.00 34.12
N VAL A 175 35.22 -12.86 33.12
CA VAL A 175 34.44 -14.14 33.17
C VAL A 175 32.93 -13.95 33.41
N ALA A 176 31.98 -14.24 32.49
CA ALA A 176 31.55 -15.46 31.77
C ALA A 176 30.67 -16.45 32.58
N ASN A 177 29.55 -16.86 31.95
CA ASN A 177 28.45 -17.78 32.37
C ASN A 177 27.45 -17.24 33.43
N SER A 178 26.15 -17.53 33.40
CA SER A 178 25.40 -18.69 32.88
C SER A 178 23.88 -18.43 32.69
N LYS A 179 23.27 -19.27 31.84
CA LYS A 179 21.87 -19.72 31.70
C LYS A 179 20.93 -19.59 32.92
N GLU A 180 19.67 -19.20 32.66
CA GLU A 180 18.42 -19.56 33.40
C GLU A 180 17.22 -19.21 32.48
N SER A 181 16.50 -20.15 31.87
CA SER A 181 15.38 -20.98 32.36
C SER A 181 14.15 -20.21 32.85
N THR A 182 13.09 -20.29 32.04
CA THR A 182 11.70 -19.86 32.23
C THR A 182 11.10 -20.39 33.52
N ASP A 183 10.61 -19.47 34.37
CA ASP A 183 9.77 -19.77 35.52
C ASP A 183 8.35 -19.23 35.29
N SER A 184 7.41 -20.15 35.13
CA SER A 184 5.98 -19.97 34.83
C SER A 184 5.13 -19.65 36.07
N SER A 185 5.73 -19.21 37.18
CA SER A 185 5.04 -18.92 38.43
C SER A 185 4.69 -17.45 38.69
N ARG A 186 4.97 -16.52 37.75
CA ARG A 186 4.71 -15.07 37.92
C ARG A 186 3.49 -14.51 37.17
N LEU A 187 2.65 -15.36 36.58
CA LEU A 187 1.42 -14.97 35.88
C LEU A 187 0.14 -15.07 36.73
N GLN A 188 0.22 -15.35 38.03
CA GLN A 188 -0.95 -15.50 38.92
C GLN A 188 -1.28 -14.27 39.78
N THR A 189 -0.61 -13.13 39.61
CA THR A 189 -0.84 -11.92 40.43
C THR A 189 -1.59 -10.79 39.70
N ALA A 190 -2.22 -11.07 38.54
CA ALA A 190 -2.92 -10.05 37.73
C ALA A 190 -4.44 -10.25 37.58
N GLY A 191 -5.09 -11.06 38.43
CA GLY A 191 -6.53 -10.93 38.72
C GLY A 191 -7.52 -10.91 37.54
N LEU A 192 -7.28 -11.67 36.47
CA LEU A 192 -8.21 -11.80 35.34
C LEU A 192 -8.94 -13.15 35.39
N MET A 193 -10.20 -13.12 35.83
CA MET A 193 -11.15 -14.22 35.65
C MET A 193 -11.92 -14.05 34.32
N MET A 194 -11.95 -15.13 33.55
CA MET A 194 -12.91 -15.48 32.49
C MET A 194 -13.59 -16.76 33.02
N VAL A 195 -14.88 -17.08 32.95
CA VAL A 195 -16.08 -16.65 32.22
C VAL A 195 -17.25 -17.14 33.10
N ASP A 196 -18.42 -16.48 33.09
CA ASP A 196 -19.64 -17.24 32.81
C ASP A 196 -20.75 -16.31 32.31
N SER A 197 -21.42 -16.74 31.23
CA SER A 197 -22.61 -16.07 30.71
C SER A 197 -23.83 -16.44 31.55
N PRO A 198 -24.85 -15.57 31.58
CA PRO A 198 -26.09 -16.04 30.96
C PRO A 198 -26.72 -15.02 30.02
N SER A 199 -27.32 -15.60 28.99
CA SER A 199 -28.32 -15.05 28.09
C SER A 199 -29.33 -14.10 28.72
N SER A 200 -29.59 -12.96 28.09
CA SER A 200 -30.91 -12.53 27.57
C SER A 200 -30.95 -11.02 27.31
N GLU A 201 -31.39 -10.68 26.10
CA GLU A 201 -32.19 -9.49 25.76
C GLU A 201 -31.72 -8.11 26.23
N SER A 202 -31.21 -7.31 25.28
CA SER A 202 -31.63 -5.91 25.02
C SER A 202 -30.65 -5.23 24.07
N GLY A 203 -30.63 -5.68 22.83
CA GLY A 203 -30.17 -4.85 21.73
C GLY A 203 -31.28 -3.85 21.40
N ASP A 204 -31.33 -2.70 22.08
CA ASP A 204 -32.10 -1.55 21.59
C ASP A 204 -31.84 -0.20 22.31
N ALA A 205 -31.08 -0.17 23.41
CA ALA A 205 -30.84 1.10 24.13
C ALA A 205 -29.76 1.99 23.47
N ARG A 206 -28.83 1.43 22.70
CA ARG A 206 -27.78 2.21 22.00
C ARG A 206 -28.23 2.72 20.64
N ASN A 207 -29.22 2.09 20.02
CA ASN A 207 -29.67 2.42 18.66
C ASN A 207 -30.73 3.54 18.65
N GLY A 208 -31.54 3.65 19.72
CA GLY A 208 -32.56 4.71 19.83
C GLY A 208 -32.00 6.13 19.94
N GLN A 209 -30.76 6.28 20.43
CA GLN A 209 -30.11 7.60 20.56
C GLN A 209 -29.54 8.10 19.24
N PHE A 210 -29.26 7.20 18.30
CA PHE A 210 -28.83 7.51 16.93
C PHE A 210 -30.00 7.61 15.94
N ALA A 211 -31.18 7.07 16.25
CA ALA A 211 -32.37 7.22 15.40
C ALA A 211 -32.89 8.67 15.27
N LYS A 212 -32.37 9.60 16.09
CA LYS A 212 -32.55 11.05 15.95
C LYS A 212 -31.40 11.72 15.19
N PHE A 213 -30.75 11.03 14.25
CA PHE A 213 -29.92 11.70 13.25
C PHE A 213 -30.81 12.64 12.43
N GLN A 214 -30.91 13.88 12.92
CA GLN A 214 -31.54 14.99 12.25
C GLN A 214 -30.81 15.17 10.92
N SER A 215 -31.55 15.10 9.83
CA SER A 215 -31.09 15.27 8.44
C SER A 215 -30.41 16.62 8.15
N ASP A 216 -30.31 17.48 9.16
CA ASP A 216 -29.80 18.85 9.10
C ASP A 216 -28.64 19.09 10.09
N ALA A 217 -27.95 18.03 10.52
CA ALA A 217 -26.76 18.14 11.36
C ALA A 217 -25.53 18.45 10.49
N PRO A 218 -24.89 19.64 10.62
CA PRO A 218 -23.72 19.99 9.84
C PRO A 218 -22.52 19.11 10.20
N SER A 219 -21.65 18.87 9.22
CA SER A 219 -20.37 18.20 9.46
C SER A 219 -19.47 19.05 10.34
N CYS A 220 -18.68 18.39 11.19
CA CYS A 220 -17.72 19.06 12.05
C CYS A 220 -16.65 19.78 11.20
N ASP A 221 -16.43 21.07 11.48
CA ASP A 221 -15.38 21.91 10.89
C ASP A 221 -13.94 21.46 11.22
N ASN A 222 -13.75 20.77 12.34
CA ASN A 222 -12.44 20.30 12.77
C ASN A 222 -12.06 18.91 12.23
N CYS A 223 -12.99 17.96 12.22
CA CYS A 223 -12.69 16.56 11.84
C CYS A 223 -13.64 15.93 10.82
N GLY A 224 -14.61 16.67 10.29
CA GLY A 224 -15.53 16.20 9.24
C GLY A 224 -16.58 15.18 9.67
N ALA A 225 -16.58 14.72 10.92
CA ALA A 225 -17.59 13.79 11.43
C ALA A 225 -18.96 14.48 11.57
N ILE A 226 -20.05 13.75 11.32
CA ILE A 226 -21.41 14.25 11.53
C ILE A 226 -21.58 14.61 13.00
N THR A 227 -21.94 15.86 13.27
CA THR A 227 -22.16 16.34 14.64
C THR A 227 -23.52 15.88 15.15
N VAL A 228 -23.67 15.83 16.47
CA VAL A 228 -24.93 15.50 17.12
C VAL A 228 -25.46 16.73 17.84
N ARG A 229 -26.75 17.02 17.68
CA ARG A 229 -27.38 18.16 18.35
C ARG A 229 -27.33 17.98 19.87
N ASN A 230 -26.75 18.96 20.55
CA ASN A 230 -26.67 19.03 22.00
C ASN A 230 -27.24 20.39 22.46
N GLY A 231 -28.54 20.42 22.75
CA GLY A 231 -29.27 21.66 23.02
C GLY A 231 -29.46 22.51 21.77
N ASN A 232 -29.06 23.79 21.85
CA ASN A 232 -29.01 24.71 20.70
C ASN A 232 -27.74 24.58 19.86
N CYS A 233 -26.75 23.82 20.35
CA CYS A 233 -25.49 23.61 19.68
C CYS A 233 -25.42 22.23 19.02
N TYR A 234 -24.31 21.99 18.33
CA TYR A 234 -23.89 20.70 17.82
C TYR A 234 -22.57 20.30 18.46
N LEU A 235 -22.44 19.03 18.85
CA LEU A 235 -21.23 18.47 19.45
C LEU A 235 -20.69 17.34 18.59
N CYS A 236 -19.39 17.36 18.30
CA CYS A 236 -18.71 16.26 17.66
C CYS A 236 -18.26 15.23 18.70
N HIS A 237 -18.84 14.03 18.67
CA HIS A 237 -18.40 12.93 19.55
C HIS A 237 -17.05 12.31 19.16
N ASN A 238 -16.51 12.64 17.98
CA ASN A 238 -15.22 12.12 17.53
C ASN A 238 -14.04 12.98 18.00
N CYS A 239 -14.15 14.31 17.92
CA CYS A 239 -13.06 15.22 18.31
C CYS A 239 -13.40 16.19 19.45
N GLY A 240 -14.62 16.15 19.98
CA GLY A 240 -15.08 17.00 21.08
C GLY A 240 -15.38 18.45 20.72
N ASN A 241 -15.31 18.84 19.43
CA ASN A 241 -15.59 20.23 19.03
C ASN A 241 -17.08 20.56 19.12
N SER A 242 -17.42 21.77 19.58
CA SER A 242 -18.79 22.27 19.69
C SER A 242 -19.05 23.43 18.72
N MET A 243 -20.11 23.35 17.93
CA MET A 243 -20.48 24.35 16.92
C MET A 243 -21.86 24.93 17.23
N GLY A 244 -22.05 26.24 17.02
CA GLY A 244 -23.37 26.88 17.16
C GLY A 244 -23.84 27.15 18.59
N CYS A 245 -22.93 27.18 19.57
CA CYS A 245 -23.23 27.71 20.90
C CYS A 245 -23.11 29.24 20.90
N SER A 246 -24.24 29.93 20.97
CA SER A 246 -24.34 31.35 21.36
C SER A 246 -24.44 31.49 22.87
#